data_AF-A0A9D2K238-F1
#
_entry.id   AF-A0A9D2K238-F1
#
_cell.length_a   1.000
_cell.length_b   1.000
_cell.length_c   1.000
_cell.angle_alpha   90.00
_cell.angle_beta   90.00
_cell.angle_gamma   90.00
#
_symmetry.space_group_name_H-M   'P 1'
#
loop_
_entity.id
_entity.type
_entity.pdbx_description
1 polymer ?
#
loop_
_entity_poly.entity_id
_entity_poly.type
_entity_poly.pdbx_seq_one_letter_code
_entity_poly.pdbx_strand_id
1 'polypeptide(L)'
;GLIDGVSQDDMCSSVQMLDYCREKLKSLDFKALSVEVQKAVDKVHTMTAWRIEGTLREFPKFAPVNLWFDYPIHRNDESGALKDIQPEDERPAWQKGSVNNKKSAQSRKEDRKRALQEAVEGCNFGEIPTVKDVAEYLGISERTVRDRIKEHGGYTIKDGEVHKKVKKKSAGKTESSDIPADK
;
A
#
# COMPACT_ATOMS: atom_id res chain seq x y z
N GLY A 1 -39.88 15.89 17.39
CA GLY A 1 -39.07 16.87 18.15
C GLY A 1 -38.31 17.79 17.22
N LEU A 2 -37.40 18.61 17.74
CA LEU A 2 -36.62 19.61 16.97
C LEU A 2 -35.78 19.00 15.82
N ILE A 3 -35.62 17.69 15.80
CA ILE A 3 -34.79 16.89 14.89
C ILE A 3 -35.58 16.18 13.77
N ASP A 4 -36.91 16.22 13.78
CA ASP A 4 -37.74 15.45 12.82
C ASP A 4 -37.65 16.00 11.37
N GLY A 5 -37.06 17.19 11.20
CA GLY A 5 -36.91 17.86 9.90
C GLY A 5 -35.53 17.74 9.26
N VAL A 6 -34.61 16.95 9.84
CA VAL A 6 -33.23 16.80 9.37
C VAL A 6 -32.96 15.33 9.07
N SER A 7 -32.37 15.03 7.91
CA SER A 7 -32.04 13.64 7.57
C SER A 7 -30.90 13.12 8.44
N GLN A 8 -30.73 11.79 8.49
CA GLN A 8 -29.63 11.19 9.25
C GLN A 8 -28.25 11.65 8.76
N ASP A 9 -28.09 11.80 7.46
CA ASP A 9 -26.83 12.26 6.86
C ASP A 9 -26.55 13.73 7.18
N ASP A 10 -27.59 14.57 7.14
CA ASP A 10 -27.48 15.99 7.51
C ASP A 10 -27.10 16.18 8.98
N MET A 11 -27.50 15.25 9.86
CA MET A 11 -27.07 15.24 11.26
C MET A 11 -25.56 14.99 11.42
N CYS A 12 -24.94 14.31 10.46
CA CYS A 12 -23.50 14.06 10.45
C CYS A 12 -22.70 15.16 9.71
N SER A 13 -23.37 16.16 9.15
CA SER A 13 -22.73 17.29 8.46
C SER A 13 -22.80 18.56 9.31
N SER A 14 -21.64 19.06 9.75
CA SER A 14 -21.57 20.29 10.54
C SER A 14 -22.19 21.49 9.82
N VAL A 15 -22.03 21.57 8.49
CA VAL A 15 -22.59 22.64 7.68
C VAL A 15 -24.11 22.61 7.68
N GLN A 16 -24.69 21.45 7.32
CA GLN A 16 -26.15 21.30 7.23
C GLN A 16 -26.82 21.49 8.60
N MET A 17 -26.22 20.94 9.66
CA MET A 17 -26.74 21.09 11.02
C MET A 17 -26.68 22.55 11.52
N LEU A 18 -25.59 23.27 11.25
CA LEU A 18 -25.46 24.67 11.64
C LEU A 18 -26.43 25.58 10.87
N ASP A 19 -26.63 25.34 9.58
CA ASP A 19 -27.60 26.09 8.79
C ASP A 19 -29.03 25.81 9.26
N TYR A 20 -29.38 24.55 9.54
CA TYR A 20 -30.66 24.21 10.16
C TYR A 20 -30.88 24.92 11.51
N CYS A 21 -29.86 24.91 12.38
CA CYS A 21 -29.92 25.60 13.67
C CYS A 21 -30.08 27.12 13.48
N ARG A 22 -29.44 27.71 12.47
CA ARG A 22 -29.56 29.15 12.16
C ARG A 22 -30.99 29.53 11.78
N GLU A 23 -31.69 28.67 11.04
CA GLU A 23 -33.07 28.92 10.62
C GLU A 23 -34.10 28.72 11.74
N LYS A 24 -33.87 27.74 12.62
CA LYS A 24 -34.86 27.33 13.65
C LYS A 24 -34.69 28.02 14.99
N LEU A 25 -33.48 28.46 15.34
CA LEU A 25 -33.20 29.09 16.62
C LEU A 25 -33.32 30.61 16.55
N LYS A 26 -33.65 31.23 17.68
CA LYS A 26 -33.57 32.69 17.80
C LYS A 26 -32.11 33.14 17.74
N SER A 27 -31.89 34.37 17.27
CA SER A 27 -30.54 34.94 17.09
C SER A 27 -29.63 34.81 18.34
N LEU A 28 -30.17 35.05 19.54
CA LEU A 28 -29.42 34.92 20.79
C LEU A 28 -29.04 33.47 21.10
N ASP A 29 -29.98 32.53 20.92
CA ASP A 29 -29.76 31.10 21.17
C ASP A 29 -28.74 30.53 20.17
N PHE A 30 -28.84 30.92 18.90
CA PHE A 30 -27.88 30.53 17.86
C PHE A 30 -26.47 31.07 18.14
N LYS A 31 -26.36 32.31 18.65
CA LYS A 31 -25.08 32.88 19.06
C LYS A 31 -24.46 32.12 20.23
N ALA A 32 -25.26 31.75 21.23
CA ALA A 32 -24.81 30.92 22.35
C ALA A 32 -24.34 29.54 21.87
N LEU A 33 -25.10 28.89 20.98
CA LEU A 33 -24.72 27.63 20.35
C LEU A 33 -23.39 27.76 19.59
N SER A 34 -23.21 28.83 18.82
CA SER A 34 -21.99 29.05 18.03
C SER A 34 -20.75 29.14 18.91
N VAL A 35 -20.86 29.73 20.11
CA VAL A 35 -19.77 29.77 21.10
C VAL A 35 -19.43 28.37 21.60
N GLU A 36 -20.43 27.54 21.91
CA GLU A 36 -20.19 26.15 22.35
C GLU A 36 -19.59 25.28 21.23
N VAL A 37 -20.05 25.46 19.99
CA VAL A 37 -19.47 24.78 18.82
C VAL A 37 -18.01 25.17 18.64
N GLN A 38 -17.66 26.45 18.75
CA GLN A 38 -16.27 26.89 18.63
C GLN A 38 -15.39 26.29 19.73
N LYS A 39 -15.88 26.25 20.99
CA LYS A 39 -15.17 25.58 22.09
C LYS A 39 -14.94 24.10 21.81
N ALA A 40 -15.91 23.41 21.23
CA ALA A 40 -15.77 22.00 20.86
C ALA A 40 -14.73 21.81 19.74
N VAL A 41 -14.72 22.69 18.74
CA VAL A 41 -13.73 22.70 17.65
C VAL A 41 -12.33 22.96 18.20
N ASP A 42 -12.16 23.99 19.03
CA ASP A 42 -10.88 24.34 19.64
C ASP A 42 -10.35 23.18 20.50
N LYS A 43 -11.25 22.50 21.23
CA LYS A 43 -10.90 21.31 22.00
C LYS A 43 -10.35 20.21 21.09
N VAL A 44 -11.07 19.84 20.02
CA VAL A 44 -10.63 18.80 19.08
C VAL A 44 -9.29 19.16 18.44
N HIS A 45 -9.02 20.44 18.16
CA HIS A 45 -7.73 20.89 17.62
C HIS A 45 -6.54 20.68 18.55
N THR A 46 -6.76 20.59 19.86
CA THR A 46 -5.70 20.31 20.84
C THR A 46 -5.50 18.82 21.10
N MET A 47 -6.40 17.97 20.59
CA MET A 47 -6.30 16.53 20.73
C MET A 47 -5.27 15.96 19.75
N THR A 48 -4.54 14.93 20.17
CA THR A 48 -3.58 14.22 19.31
C THR A 48 -3.93 12.74 19.22
N ALA A 49 -3.68 12.13 18.06
CA ALA A 49 -3.90 10.70 17.83
C ALA A 49 -2.61 9.92 18.12
N TRP A 50 -2.69 8.89 18.96
CA TRP A 50 -1.56 8.10 19.41
C TRP A 50 -1.76 6.63 19.03
N ARG A 51 -0.68 5.97 18.61
CA ARG A 51 -0.63 4.52 18.45
C ARG A 51 0.49 3.98 19.34
N ILE A 52 0.11 3.16 20.31
CA ILE A 52 1.06 2.50 21.20
C ILE A 52 1.33 1.10 20.66
N GLU A 53 2.59 0.85 20.32
CA GLU A 53 3.10 -0.45 19.95
C GLU A 53 4.31 -0.80 20.79
N GLY A 54 4.46 -2.09 21.11
CA GLY A 54 5.64 -2.55 21.83
C GLY A 54 5.63 -4.06 21.99
N THR A 55 6.78 -4.58 22.41
CA THR A 55 6.91 -5.94 22.90
C THR A 55 7.44 -5.86 24.31
N LEU A 56 6.80 -6.56 25.25
CA LEU A 56 7.33 -6.67 26.60
C LEU A 56 8.32 -7.83 26.64
N ARG A 57 9.43 -7.66 27.38
CA ARG A 57 10.38 -8.74 27.62
C ARG A 57 9.62 -9.88 28.30
N GLU A 58 9.72 -11.09 27.74
CA GLU A 58 9.02 -12.30 28.20
C GLU A 58 7.54 -12.46 27.78
N PHE A 59 6.94 -11.52 27.03
CA PHE A 59 5.57 -11.65 26.54
C PHE A 59 5.45 -11.57 25.01
N PRO A 60 4.43 -12.18 24.40
CA PRO A 60 4.09 -11.97 23.00
C PRO A 60 3.83 -10.49 22.71
N LYS A 61 4.15 -10.05 21.49
CA LYS A 61 3.79 -8.71 21.01
C LYS A 61 2.26 -8.55 21.09
N PHE A 62 1.80 -7.48 21.73
CA PHE A 62 0.37 -7.13 21.76
C PHE A 62 -0.03 -6.37 20.50
N ALA A 63 -1.31 -6.46 20.13
CA ALA A 63 -1.84 -5.71 19.00
C ALA A 63 -1.75 -4.20 19.27
N PRO A 64 -1.44 -3.37 18.27
CA PRO A 64 -1.35 -1.91 18.45
C PRO A 64 -2.61 -1.33 19.11
N VAL A 65 -2.42 -0.44 20.07
CA VAL A 65 -3.52 0.25 20.77
C VAL A 65 -3.60 1.69 20.25
N ASN A 66 -4.75 2.04 19.67
CA ASN A 66 -5.03 3.38 19.15
C ASN A 66 -5.79 4.21 20.20
N LEU A 67 -5.33 5.45 20.40
CA LEU A 67 -5.81 6.34 21.44
C LEU A 67 -5.98 7.77 20.92
N TRP A 68 -6.98 8.46 21.45
CA TRP A 68 -7.07 9.92 21.40
C TRP A 68 -6.53 10.50 22.70
N PHE A 69 -5.53 11.37 22.62
CA PHE A 69 -5.01 12.12 23.74
C PHE A 69 -5.71 13.47 23.83
N ASP A 70 -6.64 13.58 24.78
CA ASP A 70 -7.35 14.79 25.20
C ASP A 70 -6.73 15.23 26.53
N TYR A 71 -5.66 16.04 26.45
CA TYR A 71 -4.76 16.30 27.57
C TYR A 71 -5.52 16.55 28.89
N PRO A 72 -5.21 15.82 29.99
CA PRO A 72 -4.14 14.81 30.15
C PRO A 72 -4.61 13.36 29.97
N ILE A 73 -5.81 13.14 29.43
CA ILE A 73 -6.49 11.83 29.40
C ILE A 73 -6.25 11.12 28.07
N HIS A 74 -5.92 9.83 28.15
CA HIS A 74 -5.87 8.93 27.00
C HIS A 74 -7.21 8.21 26.90
N ARG A 75 -7.90 8.33 25.76
CA ARG A 75 -9.17 7.67 25.47
C ARG A 75 -8.96 6.65 24.37
N ASN A 76 -9.57 5.47 24.50
CA ASN A 76 -9.55 4.48 23.42
C ASN A 76 -10.27 5.02 22.19
N ASP A 77 -9.76 4.68 21.01
CA ASP A 77 -10.47 4.96 19.76
C ASP A 77 -11.63 3.98 19.56
N GLU A 78 -12.80 4.35 20.07
CA GLU A 78 -14.03 3.56 19.95
C GLU A 78 -14.57 3.53 18.51
N SER A 79 -14.30 4.59 17.74
CA SER A 79 -14.78 4.72 16.36
C SER A 79 -14.00 3.85 15.37
N GLY A 80 -12.76 3.47 15.72
CA GLY A 80 -11.82 2.83 14.81
C GLY A 80 -11.23 3.76 13.76
N ALA A 81 -11.50 5.06 13.80
CA ALA A 81 -11.01 6.06 12.84
C ALA A 81 -9.47 6.08 12.74
N LEU A 82 -8.77 5.72 13.81
CA LEU A 82 -7.31 5.69 13.83
C LEU A 82 -6.72 4.40 13.26
N LYS A 83 -7.52 3.37 13.00
CA LYS A 83 -7.05 2.05 12.55
C LYS A 83 -6.39 2.12 11.16
N ASP A 84 -7.00 2.85 10.24
CA ASP A 84 -6.54 2.93 8.85
C ASP A 84 -5.38 3.93 8.66
N ILE A 85 -5.10 4.76 9.66
CA ILE A 85 -3.98 5.69 9.66
C ILE A 85 -2.67 4.90 9.80
N GLN A 86 -1.71 5.21 8.93
CA GLN A 86 -0.35 4.66 8.94
C GLN A 86 0.63 5.74 9.40
N PRO A 87 1.07 5.73 10.67
CA PRO A 87 1.95 6.77 11.22
C PRO A 87 3.27 6.89 10.44
N GLU A 88 3.83 5.75 10.03
CA GLU A 88 5.10 5.66 9.31
C GLU A 88 5.04 6.15 7.84
N ASP A 89 3.82 6.30 7.30
CA ASP A 89 3.59 6.83 5.95
C ASP A 89 3.49 8.36 5.94
N GLU A 90 3.75 9.03 7.06
CA GLU A 90 3.86 10.49 7.16
C GLU A 90 5.16 11.02 6.53
N ARG A 91 5.49 10.52 5.34
CA ARG A 91 6.55 11.09 4.50
C ARG A 91 6.05 12.38 3.85
N PRO A 92 6.92 13.40 3.68
CA PRO A 92 6.59 14.60 2.93
C PRO A 92 6.02 14.26 1.53
N ALA A 93 5.05 15.03 1.05
CA ALA A 93 4.33 14.75 -0.21
C ALA A 93 5.28 14.54 -1.41
N TRP A 94 6.42 15.24 -1.45
CA TRP A 94 7.44 15.10 -2.50
C TRP A 94 8.15 13.73 -2.50
N GLN A 95 8.21 13.03 -1.36
CA GLN A 95 8.77 11.68 -1.26
C GLN A 95 7.73 10.59 -1.57
N LYS A 96 6.44 10.84 -1.29
CA LYS A 96 5.34 9.89 -1.56
C LYS A 96 5.23 9.55 -3.05
N GLY A 97 5.35 10.55 -3.93
CA GLY A 97 5.30 10.35 -5.38
C GLY A 97 6.43 9.46 -5.93
N SER A 98 7.66 9.62 -5.42
CA SER A 98 8.82 8.83 -5.84
C SER A 98 8.71 7.35 -5.43
N VAL A 99 8.20 7.09 -4.21
CA VAL A 99 8.04 5.71 -3.71
C VAL A 99 6.90 4.98 -4.43
N ASN A 100 5.75 5.65 -4.64
CA ASN A 100 4.64 5.05 -5.37
C ASN A 100 4.99 4.82 -6.85
N ASN A 101 5.73 5.74 -7.47
CA ASN A 101 6.21 5.53 -8.85
C ASN A 101 7.22 4.37 -8.93
N LYS A 102 8.11 4.21 -7.95
CA LYS A 102 9.04 3.05 -7.88
C LYS A 102 8.29 1.72 -7.70
N LYS A 103 7.31 1.66 -6.78
CA LYS A 103 6.45 0.47 -6.59
C LYS A 103 5.69 0.13 -7.88
N SER A 104 5.10 1.14 -8.53
CA SER A 104 4.40 0.96 -9.81
C SER A 104 5.34 0.54 -10.94
N ALA A 105 6.55 1.11 -11.02
CA ALA A 105 7.55 0.73 -12.02
C ALA A 105 8.04 -0.71 -11.83
N GLN A 106 8.22 -1.15 -10.58
CA GLN A 106 8.59 -2.54 -10.26
C GLN A 106 7.47 -3.52 -10.62
N SER A 107 6.23 -3.24 -10.21
CA SER A 107 5.07 -4.06 -10.59
C SER A 107 4.91 -4.14 -12.11
N ARG A 108 4.99 -3.02 -12.84
CA ARG A 108 4.95 -3.02 -14.31
C ARG A 108 6.09 -3.84 -14.91
N LYS A 109 7.27 -3.87 -14.28
CA LYS A 109 8.40 -4.70 -14.74
C LYS A 109 8.15 -6.19 -14.50
N GLU A 110 7.58 -6.55 -13.36
CA GLU A 110 7.18 -7.91 -13.05
C GLU A 110 6.07 -8.41 -13.98
N ASP A 111 5.07 -7.56 -14.27
CA ASP A 111 4.00 -7.87 -15.22
C ASP A 111 4.53 -8.09 -16.64
N ARG A 112 5.46 -7.22 -17.11
CA ARG A 112 6.13 -7.42 -18.41
C ARG A 112 6.91 -8.73 -18.46
N LYS A 113 7.58 -9.11 -17.37
CA LYS A 113 8.33 -10.37 -17.28
C LYS A 113 7.39 -11.57 -17.33
N ARG A 114 6.28 -11.53 -16.59
CA ARG A 114 5.25 -12.58 -16.58
C ARG A 114 4.60 -12.75 -17.96
N ALA A 115 4.17 -11.65 -18.58
CA ALA A 115 3.60 -11.67 -19.92
C ALA A 115 4.57 -12.26 -20.96
N LEU A 116 5.87 -11.96 -20.85
CA LEU A 116 6.88 -12.56 -21.73
C LEU A 116 7.03 -14.07 -21.50
N GLN A 117 7.02 -14.54 -20.25
CA GLN A 117 7.08 -15.98 -19.94
C GLN A 117 5.87 -16.71 -20.52
N GLU A 118 4.67 -16.18 -20.28
CA GLU A 118 3.42 -16.73 -20.78
C GLU A 118 3.40 -16.79 -22.31
N ALA A 119 3.85 -15.73 -22.99
CA ALA A 119 3.95 -15.74 -24.45
C ALA A 119 4.95 -16.79 -24.97
N VAL A 120 6.10 -16.94 -24.31
CA VAL A 120 7.10 -17.94 -24.73
C VAL A 120 6.64 -19.38 -24.45
N GLU A 121 5.85 -19.60 -23.38
CA GLU A 121 5.31 -20.92 -23.03
C GLU A 121 4.03 -21.27 -23.79
N GLY A 122 3.24 -20.26 -24.15
CA GLY A 122 1.99 -20.39 -24.91
C GLY A 122 2.17 -20.41 -26.42
N CYS A 123 3.29 -19.91 -26.94
CA CYS A 123 3.58 -20.01 -28.37
C CYS A 123 3.97 -21.44 -28.76
N ASN A 124 3.35 -21.88 -29.87
CA ASN A 124 3.76 -23.02 -30.68
C ASN A 124 3.71 -24.42 -30.03
N PHE A 125 2.73 -24.71 -29.17
CA PHE A 125 2.40 -26.07 -28.68
C PHE A 125 3.60 -26.94 -28.22
N GLY A 126 4.65 -26.33 -27.66
CA GLY A 126 5.85 -27.03 -27.16
C GLY A 126 7.08 -26.99 -28.08
N GLU A 127 6.98 -26.40 -29.26
CA GLU A 127 8.14 -26.05 -30.10
C GLU A 127 8.76 -24.70 -29.69
N ILE A 128 10.00 -24.45 -30.13
CA ILE A 128 10.73 -23.23 -29.77
C ILE A 128 10.11 -22.03 -30.51
N PRO A 129 9.60 -21.01 -29.81
CA PRO A 129 8.91 -19.91 -30.46
C PRO A 129 9.91 -18.93 -31.10
N THR A 130 9.57 -18.40 -32.28
CA THR A 130 10.35 -17.34 -32.90
C THR A 130 10.06 -15.99 -32.25
N VAL A 131 10.97 -15.02 -32.43
CA VAL A 131 10.76 -13.63 -31.96
C VAL A 131 9.49 -13.02 -32.56
N LYS A 132 9.11 -13.44 -33.78
CA LYS A 132 7.91 -12.97 -34.47
C LYS A 132 6.64 -13.53 -33.82
N ASP A 133 6.62 -14.81 -33.46
CA ASP A 133 5.45 -15.43 -32.81
C ASP A 133 5.17 -14.80 -31.44
N VAL A 134 6.23 -14.54 -30.67
CA VAL A 134 6.12 -13.85 -29.37
C VAL A 134 5.66 -12.39 -29.54
N ALA A 135 6.06 -11.73 -30.63
CA ALA A 135 5.61 -10.38 -30.96
C ALA A 135 4.12 -10.34 -31.30
N GLU A 136 3.64 -11.30 -32.08
CA GLU A 136 2.23 -11.47 -32.45
C GLU A 136 1.38 -11.80 -31.22
N TYR A 137 1.81 -12.73 -30.37
CA TYR A 137 1.11 -13.09 -29.13
C TYR A 137 0.92 -11.90 -28.19
N LEU A 138 1.96 -11.07 -28.03
CA LEU A 138 1.95 -9.92 -27.14
C LEU A 138 1.39 -8.64 -27.77
N GLY A 139 1.13 -8.63 -29.10
CA GLY A 139 0.70 -7.45 -29.83
C GLY A 139 1.72 -6.29 -29.80
N ILE A 140 3.02 -6.60 -29.81
CA ILE A 140 4.10 -5.60 -29.73
C ILE A 140 5.13 -5.78 -30.85
N SER A 141 5.98 -4.77 -31.07
CA SER A 141 7.05 -4.88 -32.08
C SER A 141 8.11 -5.91 -31.69
N GLU A 142 8.72 -6.59 -32.67
CA GLU A 142 9.83 -7.51 -32.42
C GLU A 142 11.01 -6.84 -31.70
N ARG A 143 11.26 -5.55 -31.95
CA ARG A 143 12.28 -4.77 -31.24
C ARG A 143 11.98 -4.74 -29.74
N THR A 144 10.72 -4.49 -29.38
CA THR A 144 10.28 -4.50 -27.98
C THR A 144 10.39 -5.89 -27.35
N VAL A 145 10.13 -6.97 -28.10
CA VAL A 145 10.35 -8.35 -27.63
C VAL A 145 11.82 -8.59 -27.31
N ARG A 146 12.73 -8.22 -28.23
CA ARG A 146 14.19 -8.34 -28.02
C ARG A 146 14.65 -7.59 -26.77
N ASP A 147 14.11 -6.39 -26.53
CA ASP A 147 14.43 -5.59 -25.35
C ASP A 147 13.87 -6.23 -24.06
N ARG A 148 12.64 -6.75 -24.07
CA ARG A 148 12.03 -7.46 -22.94
C ARG A 148 12.77 -8.76 -22.61
N ILE A 149 13.26 -9.49 -23.61
CA ILE A 149 14.10 -10.69 -23.41
C ILE A 149 15.40 -10.35 -22.69
N LYS A 150 16.07 -9.25 -23.09
CA LYS A 150 17.27 -8.74 -22.40
C LYS A 150 16.95 -8.32 -20.97
N GLU A 151 15.84 -7.61 -20.74
CA GLU A 151 15.39 -7.17 -19.41
C GLU A 151 15.00 -8.35 -18.49
N HIS A 152 14.43 -9.40 -19.06
CA HIS A 152 14.02 -10.62 -18.33
C HIS A 152 15.25 -11.44 -17.89
N GLY A 153 16.26 -11.55 -18.74
CA GLY A 153 17.54 -12.21 -18.44
C GLY A 153 17.52 -13.75 -18.48
N GLY A 154 16.33 -14.37 -18.43
CA GLY A 154 16.11 -15.83 -18.47
C GLY A 154 16.00 -16.47 -19.86
N TYR A 155 16.01 -15.68 -20.94
CA TYR A 155 15.91 -16.17 -22.32
C TYR A 155 17.08 -15.63 -23.19
N THR A 156 17.37 -16.30 -24.31
CA THR A 156 18.35 -15.90 -25.34
C THR A 156 17.76 -16.09 -26.71
N ILE A 157 18.19 -15.25 -27.66
CA ILE A 157 17.79 -15.38 -29.06
C ILE A 157 18.94 -16.05 -29.81
N LYS A 158 18.66 -17.13 -30.54
CA LYS A 158 19.58 -17.76 -31.50
C LYS A 158 18.83 -17.96 -32.81
N ASP A 159 19.42 -17.51 -33.92
CA ASP A 159 18.85 -17.69 -35.27
C ASP A 159 17.36 -17.26 -35.42
N GLY A 160 16.91 -16.29 -34.63
CA GLY A 160 15.53 -15.80 -34.63
C GLY A 160 14.58 -16.51 -33.65
N GLU A 161 15.04 -17.53 -32.96
CA GLU A 161 14.30 -18.34 -31.98
C GLU A 161 14.63 -17.99 -30.52
N VAL A 162 13.64 -18.09 -29.63
CA VAL A 162 13.75 -17.73 -28.21
C VAL A 162 14.00 -18.97 -27.36
N HIS A 163 15.24 -19.17 -26.92
CA HIS A 163 15.64 -20.28 -26.05
C HIS A 163 15.69 -19.89 -24.56
N LYS A 164 15.24 -20.77 -23.67
CA LYS A 164 15.37 -20.61 -22.21
C LYS A 164 16.83 -20.83 -21.79
N LYS A 165 17.41 -19.91 -21.00
CA LYS A 165 18.75 -20.12 -20.42
C LYS A 165 18.68 -21.19 -19.33
N VAL A 166 19.37 -22.30 -19.53
CA VAL A 166 19.59 -23.30 -18.48
C VAL A 166 20.58 -22.72 -17.46
N LYS A 167 20.16 -22.53 -16.21
CA LYS A 167 21.09 -22.19 -15.12
C LYS A 167 22.04 -23.38 -14.92
N LYS A 168 23.33 -23.25 -15.24
CA LYS A 168 24.35 -24.21 -14.79
C LYS A 168 24.32 -24.23 -13.26
N LYS A 169 23.89 -25.34 -12.65
CA LYS A 169 24.15 -25.62 -11.23
C LYS A 169 25.67 -25.77 -11.09
N SER A 170 26.34 -24.81 -10.44
CA SER A 170 27.72 -24.99 -9.98
C SER A 170 27.72 -26.11 -8.94
N ALA A 171 28.42 -27.21 -9.25
CA ALA A 171 28.63 -28.34 -8.36
C ALA A 171 29.32 -27.90 -7.06
N GLY A 172 28.89 -28.50 -5.95
CA GLY A 172 29.35 -28.22 -4.60
C GLY A 172 30.86 -28.43 -4.44
N LYS A 173 31.45 -27.55 -3.64
CA LYS A 173 32.83 -27.63 -3.16
C LYS A 173 32.86 -28.67 -2.03
N THR A 174 33.62 -29.73 -2.24
CA THR A 174 33.92 -30.77 -1.23
C THR A 174 34.57 -30.12 -0.01
N GLU A 175 33.92 -30.21 1.15
CA GLU A 175 34.55 -29.91 2.44
C GLU A 175 35.57 -31.01 2.76
N SER A 176 36.79 -30.56 3.04
CA SER A 176 37.89 -31.36 3.55
C SER A 176 37.60 -31.86 4.95
N SER A 177 37.82 -33.15 5.15
CA SER A 177 37.87 -33.83 6.44
C SER A 177 39.01 -33.29 7.31
N ASP A 178 38.69 -32.67 8.44
CA ASP A 178 39.61 -32.55 9.57
C ASP A 178 39.19 -33.56 10.65
N ILE A 179 40.06 -34.54 10.85
CA ILE A 179 40.04 -35.52 11.94
C ILE A 179 40.73 -34.88 13.14
N PRO A 180 40.13 -34.79 14.34
CA PRO A 180 40.90 -34.48 15.54
C PRO A 180 41.58 -35.76 16.03
N ALA A 181 42.91 -35.75 16.05
CA ALA A 181 43.73 -36.77 16.69
C ALA A 181 43.80 -36.50 18.20
N ASP A 182 43.45 -37.53 18.95
CA ASP A 182 43.56 -37.66 20.40
C ASP A 182 45.03 -37.89 20.83
N LYS A 183 45.38 -37.38 22.02
CA LYS A 183 46.64 -37.47 22.81
C LYS A 183 47.66 -36.34 22.70
#